data_AF-A0A369MLM2-F1
#
_entry.id   AF-A0A369MLM2-F1
#
_cell.length_a   1.000
_cell.length_b   1.000
_cell.length_c   1.000
_cell.angle_alpha   90.00
_cell.angle_beta   90.00
_cell.angle_gamma   90.00
#
_symmetry.space_group_name_H-M   'P 1'
#
loop_
_entity.id
_entity.type
_entity.pdbx_description
1 polymer ?
#
loop_
_entity_poly.entity_id
_entity_poly.type
_entity_poly.pdbx_seq_one_letter_code
_entity_poly.pdbx_strand_id
1 'polypeptide(L)'
;MRIAGSGSVAWPSEALGRDEFVELVRREGARLHRDLPWRYIDDPYAVLVSEVMLQQTQVARVEKHWTRFLSLFPTIDSLAAAGTADVLAQWQGLGYNRRALALKRAAETCSAERGGLLPDMAEELEALPGIGPATAAGVMAFAYNRPSVYIETNVRTVFLHELFPDRDKVSDRELAPLVASTCPEDDARAWYYALLDYGAHLKTLVANPSRRSAHYARQSAFEGSRRQKRAELVRVVLAEPGIGADELAERLDAFERAAGRDGVDAATFESIVADLVSEGFFRREGGVFFA
;
A
#
# COMPACT_ATOMS: atom_id res chain seq x y z
N MET A 1 -15.37 -0.32 12.33
CA MET A 1 -16.56 -1.18 12.42
C MET A 1 -16.44 -2.09 13.65
N ARG A 2 -17.25 -1.87 14.71
CA ARG A 2 -17.30 -2.77 15.88
C ARG A 2 -17.63 -4.19 15.42
N ILE A 3 -16.87 -5.19 15.88
CA ILE A 3 -17.20 -6.60 15.66
C ILE A 3 -18.48 -6.88 16.45
N ALA A 4 -19.63 -6.80 15.78
CA ALA A 4 -20.90 -7.18 16.37
C ALA A 4 -20.92 -8.70 16.54
N GLY A 5 -21.18 -9.14 17.77
CA GLY A 5 -21.19 -10.54 18.17
C GLY A 5 -22.23 -11.41 17.46
N SER A 6 -21.89 -12.70 17.40
CA SER A 6 -22.77 -13.86 17.40
C SER A 6 -23.90 -13.94 16.36
N GLY A 7 -23.70 -13.44 15.14
CA GLY A 7 -24.37 -14.04 13.98
C GLY A 7 -23.66 -15.35 13.63
N SER A 8 -24.39 -16.43 13.36
CA SER A 8 -23.79 -17.66 12.81
C SER A 8 -23.08 -17.30 11.50
N VAL A 9 -21.76 -17.31 11.52
CA VAL A 9 -20.97 -17.06 10.31
C VAL A 9 -21.14 -18.28 9.41
N ALA A 10 -21.58 -18.06 8.17
CA ALA A 10 -21.72 -19.12 7.17
C ALA A 10 -20.33 -19.64 6.78
N TRP A 11 -19.83 -20.61 7.55
CA TRP A 11 -18.57 -21.28 7.31
C TRP A 11 -18.73 -22.36 6.23
N PRO A 12 -17.82 -22.47 5.23
CA PRO A 12 -17.94 -23.49 4.20
C PRO A 12 -17.88 -24.91 4.79
N SER A 13 -18.95 -25.71 4.59
CA SER A 13 -19.11 -27.03 5.24
C SER A 13 -18.14 -28.10 4.73
N GLU A 14 -17.60 -27.93 3.53
CA GLU A 14 -16.66 -28.87 2.90
C GLU A 14 -15.19 -28.49 3.15
N ALA A 15 -14.93 -27.39 3.87
CA ALA A 15 -13.59 -26.93 4.21
C ALA A 15 -13.17 -27.36 5.63
N LEU A 16 -11.92 -27.07 6.01
CA LEU A 16 -11.44 -27.18 7.40
C LEU A 16 -12.40 -26.48 8.36
N GLY A 17 -12.67 -27.06 9.53
CA GLY A 17 -13.44 -26.39 10.57
C GLY A 17 -12.77 -25.08 11.01
N ARG A 18 -13.55 -24.12 11.53
CA ARG A 18 -13.02 -22.81 11.96
C ARG A 18 -11.80 -22.92 12.88
N ASP A 19 -11.89 -23.78 13.89
CA ASP A 19 -10.82 -23.91 14.88
C ASP A 19 -9.58 -24.63 14.30
N GLU A 20 -9.78 -25.59 13.39
CA GLU A 20 -8.70 -26.24 12.65
C GLU A 20 -7.98 -25.25 11.72
N PHE A 21 -8.74 -24.37 11.06
CA PHE A 21 -8.17 -23.29 10.24
C PHE A 21 -7.35 -22.31 11.08
N VAL A 22 -7.85 -21.90 12.25
CA VAL A 22 -7.11 -21.02 13.17
C VAL A 22 -5.80 -21.68 13.62
N GLU A 23 -5.84 -22.95 14.00
CA GLU A 23 -4.64 -23.68 14.42
C GLU A 23 -3.64 -23.87 13.26
N LEU A 24 -4.12 -24.17 12.06
CA LEU A 24 -3.30 -24.23 10.84
C LEU A 24 -2.56 -22.90 10.62
N VAL A 25 -3.28 -21.78 10.63
CA VAL A 25 -2.69 -20.45 10.39
C VAL A 25 -1.67 -20.10 11.47
N ARG A 26 -1.94 -20.40 12.75
CA ARG A 26 -0.97 -20.17 13.84
C ARG A 26 0.29 -20.99 13.67
N ARG A 27 0.14 -22.28 13.35
CA ARG A 27 1.27 -23.19 13.12
C ARG A 27 2.12 -22.74 11.94
N GLU A 28 1.51 -22.46 10.79
CA GLU A 28 2.23 -22.00 9.61
C GLU A 28 2.85 -20.63 9.82
N GLY A 29 2.14 -19.71 10.48
CA GLY A 29 2.67 -18.40 10.85
C GLY A 29 3.91 -18.48 11.72
N ALA A 30 3.91 -19.31 12.77
CA ALA A 30 5.09 -19.53 13.61
C ALA A 30 6.26 -20.12 12.83
N ARG A 31 5.99 -21.07 11.92
CA ARG A 31 7.01 -21.72 11.07
C ARG A 31 7.61 -20.77 10.03
N LEU A 32 6.80 -19.83 9.52
CA LEU A 32 7.13 -18.96 8.38
C LEU A 32 7.45 -17.53 8.80
N HIS A 33 7.49 -17.24 10.10
CA HIS A 33 7.65 -15.89 10.62
C HIS A 33 8.85 -15.18 10.00
N ARG A 34 8.59 -14.03 9.37
CA ARG A 34 9.62 -13.17 8.81
C ARG A 34 10.06 -12.10 9.81
N ASP A 35 11.37 -11.94 9.90
CA ASP A 35 12.00 -10.89 10.69
C ASP A 35 12.07 -9.58 9.89
N LEU A 36 11.14 -8.66 10.16
CA LEU A 36 10.99 -7.39 9.42
C LEU A 36 11.00 -6.21 10.40
N PRO A 37 11.67 -5.09 10.08
CA PRO A 37 11.94 -4.04 11.05
C PRO A 37 10.68 -3.39 11.63
N TRP A 38 9.63 -3.22 10.83
CA TRP A 38 8.34 -2.65 11.26
C TRP A 38 7.50 -3.60 12.12
N ARG A 39 7.89 -4.87 12.34
CA ARG A 39 7.14 -5.81 13.19
C ARG A 39 7.41 -5.67 14.68
N TYR A 40 8.45 -4.93 15.05
CA TYR A 40 8.90 -4.77 16.43
C TYR A 40 8.75 -3.33 16.92
N ILE A 41 7.82 -2.60 16.33
CA ILE A 41 7.56 -1.19 16.62
C ILE A 41 6.06 -0.99 16.78
N ASP A 42 5.68 -0.34 17.88
CA ASP A 42 4.28 -0.01 18.18
C ASP A 42 3.92 1.43 17.77
N ASP A 43 4.89 2.23 17.28
CA ASP A 43 4.64 3.59 16.80
C ASP A 43 3.66 3.58 15.60
N PRO A 44 2.44 4.14 15.74
CA PRO A 44 1.45 4.17 14.67
C PRO A 44 1.94 4.86 13.41
N TYR A 45 2.81 5.87 13.53
CA TYR A 45 3.36 6.57 12.38
C TYR A 45 4.29 5.66 11.58
N ALA A 46 5.27 5.03 12.24
CA ALA A 46 6.19 4.08 11.61
C ALA A 46 5.44 2.91 10.94
N VAL A 47 4.40 2.38 11.60
CA VAL A 47 3.51 1.34 11.05
C VAL A 47 2.77 1.84 9.83
N LEU A 48 2.13 3.02 9.87
CA LEU A 48 1.44 3.60 8.72
C LEU A 48 2.38 3.76 7.52
N VAL A 49 3.61 4.23 7.74
CA VAL A 49 4.62 4.36 6.67
C VAL A 49 4.91 3.00 6.05
N SER A 50 5.10 1.94 6.84
CA SER A 50 5.31 0.58 6.30
C SER A 50 4.10 0.07 5.51
N GLU A 51 2.89 0.23 6.04
CA GLU A 51 1.66 -0.22 5.39
C GLU A 51 1.46 0.49 4.06
N VAL A 52 1.66 1.81 4.02
CA VAL A 52 1.58 2.57 2.76
C VAL A 52 2.65 2.12 1.79
N MET A 53 3.90 1.93 2.20
CA MET A 53 4.98 1.48 1.31
C MET A 53 4.76 0.07 0.76
N LEU A 54 4.24 -0.86 1.57
CA LEU A 54 4.03 -2.27 1.19
C LEU A 54 2.88 -2.48 0.19
N GLN A 55 2.05 -1.47 -0.06
CA GLN A 55 1.03 -1.53 -1.10
C GLN A 55 1.67 -1.67 -2.50
N GLN A 56 1.56 -2.85 -3.10
CA GLN A 56 2.08 -3.10 -4.46
C GLN A 56 3.60 -2.88 -4.61
N THR A 57 4.37 -2.93 -3.52
CA THR A 57 5.83 -2.87 -3.53
C THR A 57 6.40 -4.04 -2.72
N GLN A 58 7.44 -4.69 -3.24
CA GLN A 58 8.04 -5.86 -2.60
C GLN A 58 8.77 -5.49 -1.30
N VAL A 59 8.67 -6.37 -0.31
CA VAL A 59 9.26 -6.24 1.04
C VAL A 59 10.74 -5.85 1.00
N ALA A 60 11.57 -6.57 0.23
CA ALA A 60 13.00 -6.30 0.12
C ALA A 60 13.34 -4.89 -0.43
N ARG A 61 12.42 -4.28 -1.18
CA ARG A 61 12.56 -2.89 -1.63
C ARG A 61 12.14 -1.91 -0.52
N VAL A 62 11.05 -2.21 0.17
CA VAL A 62 10.53 -1.39 1.27
C VAL A 62 11.52 -1.33 2.43
N GLU A 63 12.15 -2.43 2.82
CA GLU A 63 13.15 -2.46 3.91
C GLU A 63 14.24 -1.39 3.75
N LYS A 64 14.75 -1.20 2.53
CA LYS A 64 15.80 -0.21 2.25
C LYS A 64 15.29 1.24 2.35
N HIS A 65 14.04 1.47 1.96
CA HIS A 65 13.47 2.83 1.91
C HIS A 65 12.90 3.24 3.25
N TRP A 66 12.22 2.34 3.94
CA TRP A 66 11.51 2.61 5.18
C TRP A 66 12.46 3.13 6.27
N THR A 67 13.62 2.49 6.47
CA THR A 67 14.62 2.92 7.44
C THR A 67 15.16 4.33 7.15
N ARG A 68 15.48 4.62 5.88
CA ARG A 68 15.95 5.94 5.45
C ARG A 68 14.86 7.01 5.55
N PHE A 69 13.62 6.64 5.24
CA PHE A 69 12.48 7.54 5.30
C PHE A 69 12.23 7.98 6.74
N LEU A 70 12.17 7.04 7.68
CA LEU A 70 11.99 7.36 9.10
C LEU A 70 13.19 8.05 9.73
N SER A 71 14.41 7.87 9.22
CA SER A 71 15.56 8.65 9.72
C SER A 71 15.48 10.13 9.35
N LEU A 72 14.87 10.44 8.20
CA LEU A 72 14.70 11.82 7.71
C LEU A 72 13.41 12.46 8.23
N PHE A 73 12.34 11.67 8.33
CA PHE A 73 11.03 12.07 8.80
C PHE A 73 10.63 11.17 9.97
N PRO A 74 11.21 11.36 11.17
CA PRO A 74 10.97 10.47 12.32
C PRO A 74 9.58 10.63 12.95
N THR A 75 8.86 11.70 12.63
CA THR A 75 7.54 12.01 13.21
C THR A 75 6.57 12.52 12.15
N ILE A 76 5.28 12.50 12.48
CA ILE A 76 4.22 13.13 11.67
C ILE A 76 4.55 14.59 11.38
N ASP A 77 4.96 15.37 12.39
CA ASP A 77 5.28 16.79 12.22
C ASP A 77 6.48 16.99 11.29
N SER A 78 7.51 16.14 11.38
CA SER A 78 8.66 16.21 10.48
C SER A 78 8.28 15.91 9.02
N LEU A 79 7.37 14.97 8.77
CA LEU A 79 6.87 14.68 7.43
C LEU A 79 5.94 15.80 6.92
N ALA A 80 5.10 16.33 7.80
CA ALA A 80 4.22 17.45 7.48
C ALA A 80 5.01 18.69 7.05
N ALA A 81 6.08 19.01 7.78
CA ALA A 81 6.95 20.15 7.52
C ALA A 81 7.89 19.99 6.31
N ALA A 82 8.13 18.75 5.86
CA ALA A 82 9.03 18.47 4.74
C ALA A 82 8.53 19.09 3.42
N GLY A 83 9.45 19.45 2.51
CA GLY A 83 9.11 19.84 1.16
C GLY A 83 8.54 18.66 0.36
N THR A 84 7.57 18.91 -0.53
CA THR A 84 7.02 17.87 -1.41
C THR A 84 8.11 17.20 -2.24
N ALA A 85 9.05 17.99 -2.76
CA ALA A 85 10.22 17.49 -3.49
C ALA A 85 11.07 16.52 -2.66
N ASP A 86 11.32 16.82 -1.38
CA ASP A 86 12.12 15.96 -0.50
C ASP A 86 11.44 14.61 -0.26
N VAL A 87 10.13 14.63 0.01
CA VAL A 87 9.32 13.41 0.21
C VAL A 87 9.30 12.57 -1.07
N LEU A 88 9.08 13.20 -2.23
CA LEU A 88 9.08 12.51 -3.52
C LEU A 88 10.46 11.94 -3.88
N ALA A 89 11.54 12.65 -3.55
CA ALA A 89 12.90 12.18 -3.74
C ALA A 89 13.19 10.94 -2.89
N GLN A 90 12.76 10.90 -1.62
CA GLN A 90 12.90 9.71 -0.78
C GLN A 90 11.99 8.55 -1.22
N TRP A 91 10.92 8.83 -1.96
CA TRP A 91 9.99 7.82 -2.47
C TRP A 91 10.41 7.21 -3.82
N GLN A 92 11.39 7.81 -4.52
CA GLN A 92 11.86 7.32 -5.81
C GLN A 92 12.22 5.84 -5.76
N GLY A 93 11.71 5.07 -6.73
CA GLY A 93 11.93 3.62 -6.81
C GLY A 93 10.87 2.77 -6.11
N LEU A 94 10.05 3.30 -5.19
CA LEU A 94 8.95 2.54 -4.58
C LEU A 94 7.75 2.35 -5.52
N GLY A 95 7.63 3.20 -6.54
CA GLY A 95 6.48 3.24 -7.44
C GLY A 95 5.23 3.84 -6.77
N TYR A 96 4.21 4.14 -7.58
CA TYR A 96 2.96 4.76 -7.11
C TYR A 96 3.21 6.01 -6.24
N ASN A 97 3.95 6.97 -6.77
CA ASN A 97 4.38 8.18 -6.04
C ASN A 97 3.21 8.97 -5.43
N ARG A 98 1.97 8.74 -5.87
CA ARG A 98 0.77 9.40 -5.32
C ARG A 98 0.52 8.98 -3.87
N ARG A 99 0.97 7.79 -3.48
CA ARG A 99 0.98 7.35 -2.09
C ARG A 99 1.85 8.25 -1.21
N ALA A 100 2.98 8.73 -1.72
CA ALA A 100 3.85 9.65 -0.98
C ALA A 100 3.14 10.98 -0.70
N LEU A 101 2.49 11.55 -1.71
CA LEU A 101 1.70 12.79 -1.57
C LEU A 101 0.52 12.60 -0.61
N ALA A 102 -0.18 11.48 -0.71
CA ALA A 102 -1.29 11.17 0.18
C ALA A 102 -0.82 11.02 1.64
N LEU A 103 0.27 10.27 1.86
CA LEU A 103 0.88 10.11 3.18
C LEU A 103 1.33 11.45 3.78
N LYS A 104 1.95 12.31 2.96
CA LYS A 104 2.31 13.67 3.39
C LYS A 104 1.08 14.49 3.79
N ARG A 105 0.02 14.49 2.99
CA ARG A 105 -1.23 15.21 3.30
C ARG A 105 -1.93 14.68 4.55
N ALA A 106 -1.89 13.36 4.78
CA ALA A 106 -2.36 12.76 6.03
C ALA A 106 -1.55 13.27 7.22
N ALA A 107 -0.22 13.36 7.08
CA ALA A 107 0.64 13.91 8.11
C ALA A 107 0.38 15.42 8.36
N GLU A 108 0.20 16.21 7.30
CA GLU A 108 -0.19 17.64 7.40
C GLU A 108 -1.50 17.82 8.15
N THR A 109 -2.51 17.00 7.84
CA THR A 109 -3.81 17.02 8.54
C THR A 109 -3.64 16.69 10.02
N CYS A 110 -2.87 15.65 10.36
CA CYS A 110 -2.63 15.26 11.75
C CYS A 110 -1.80 16.31 12.52
N SER A 111 -0.81 16.92 11.88
CA SER A 111 0.00 17.99 12.46
C SER A 111 -0.85 19.21 12.78
N ALA A 112 -1.71 19.64 11.85
CA ALA A 112 -2.56 20.82 12.01
C ALA A 112 -3.72 20.62 13.01
N GLU A 113 -4.36 19.46 13.00
CA GLU A 113 -5.65 19.26 13.68
C GLU A 113 -5.58 18.33 14.89
N ARG A 114 -4.49 17.56 15.04
CA ARG A 114 -4.40 16.42 15.98
C ARG A 114 -3.12 16.41 16.80
N GLY A 115 -2.41 17.54 16.86
CA GLY A 115 -1.19 17.69 17.67
C GLY A 115 -0.07 16.74 17.26
N GLY A 116 0.03 16.42 15.96
CA GLY A 116 1.08 15.54 15.45
C GLY A 116 0.87 14.05 15.77
N LEU A 117 -0.36 13.64 16.08
CA LEU A 117 -0.72 12.25 16.40
C LEU A 117 -1.64 11.63 15.36
N LEU A 118 -1.44 10.34 15.07
CA LEU A 118 -2.39 9.55 14.30
C LEU A 118 -3.61 9.20 15.16
N PRO A 119 -4.83 9.18 14.58
CA PRO A 119 -6.00 8.66 15.25
C PRO A 119 -5.81 7.19 15.68
N ASP A 120 -6.46 6.80 16.77
CA ASP A 120 -6.49 5.42 17.26
C ASP A 120 -7.83 4.71 16.96
N MET A 121 -8.63 5.29 16.07
CA MET A 121 -9.91 4.76 15.61
C MET A 121 -9.90 4.58 14.09
N ALA A 122 -10.36 3.43 13.62
CA ALA A 122 -10.38 3.10 12.19
C ALA A 122 -11.16 4.13 11.36
N GLU A 123 -12.33 4.55 11.85
CA GLU A 123 -13.17 5.53 11.16
C GLU A 123 -12.48 6.90 11.01
N GLU A 124 -11.67 7.29 12.00
CA GLU A 124 -10.91 8.54 11.94
C GLU A 124 -9.67 8.42 11.05
N LEU A 125 -9.03 7.25 11.04
CA LEU A 125 -7.95 6.94 10.10
C LEU A 125 -8.44 6.99 8.66
N GLU A 126 -9.62 6.43 8.36
CA GLU A 126 -10.23 6.43 7.03
C GLU A 126 -10.60 7.84 6.52
N ALA A 127 -10.77 8.81 7.42
CA ALA A 127 -11.01 10.19 7.04
C ALA A 127 -9.74 10.90 6.52
N LEU A 128 -8.56 10.33 6.77
CA LEU A 128 -7.30 10.92 6.34
C LEU A 128 -7.01 10.69 4.84
N PRO A 129 -6.37 11.65 4.15
CA PRO A 129 -6.01 11.54 2.74
C PRO A 129 -5.28 10.23 2.38
N GLY A 130 -5.91 9.42 1.52
CA GLY A 130 -5.34 8.19 0.98
C GLY A 130 -5.24 7.01 1.95
N ILE A 131 -5.84 7.11 3.13
CA ILE A 131 -6.03 5.97 4.03
C ILE A 131 -7.41 5.38 3.75
N GLY A 132 -7.42 4.19 3.13
CA GLY A 132 -8.64 3.42 2.92
C GLY A 132 -8.88 2.38 4.04
N PRO A 133 -10.01 1.65 3.98
CA PRO A 133 -10.40 0.70 5.03
C PRO A 133 -9.33 -0.36 5.33
N ALA A 134 -8.65 -0.88 4.31
CA ALA A 134 -7.58 -1.86 4.49
C ALA A 134 -6.38 -1.28 5.25
N THR A 135 -5.93 -0.06 4.90
CA THR A 135 -4.81 0.60 5.58
C THR A 135 -5.18 0.94 7.02
N ALA A 136 -6.39 1.46 7.26
CA ALA A 136 -6.87 1.75 8.60
C ALA A 136 -6.92 0.48 9.46
N ALA A 137 -7.49 -0.61 8.93
CA ALA A 137 -7.52 -1.92 9.59
C ALA A 137 -6.12 -2.46 9.89
N GLY A 138 -5.15 -2.24 8.99
CA GLY A 138 -3.75 -2.61 9.18
C GLY A 138 -3.10 -1.83 10.32
N VAL A 139 -3.28 -0.50 10.37
CA VAL A 139 -2.80 0.33 11.49
C VAL A 139 -3.43 -0.12 12.82
N MET A 140 -4.74 -0.40 12.84
CA MET A 140 -5.43 -0.90 14.04
C MET A 140 -4.84 -2.22 14.54
N ALA A 141 -4.59 -3.16 13.63
CA ALA A 141 -4.02 -4.46 13.97
C ALA A 141 -2.55 -4.36 14.37
N PHE A 142 -1.73 -3.65 13.61
CA PHE A 142 -0.28 -3.70 13.78
C PHE A 142 0.23 -2.70 14.81
N ALA A 143 -0.25 -1.47 14.83
CA ALA A 143 0.18 -0.49 15.84
C ALA A 143 -0.55 -0.70 17.18
N TYR A 144 -1.88 -0.82 17.13
CA TYR A 144 -2.70 -0.83 18.36
C TYR A 144 -3.06 -2.23 18.87
N ASN A 145 -2.68 -3.31 18.16
CA ASN A 145 -3.08 -4.68 18.46
C ASN A 145 -4.59 -4.85 18.68
N ARG A 146 -5.41 -4.07 17.96
CA ARG A 146 -6.86 -4.11 18.06
C ARG A 146 -7.45 -4.95 16.93
N PRO A 147 -8.45 -5.81 17.20
CA PRO A 147 -9.14 -6.56 16.16
C PRO A 147 -9.74 -5.63 15.11
N SER A 148 -9.56 -6.00 13.84
CA SER A 148 -10.08 -5.30 12.67
C SER A 148 -10.39 -6.31 11.58
N VAL A 149 -11.05 -5.90 10.49
CA VAL A 149 -11.21 -6.73 9.28
C VAL A 149 -10.17 -6.30 8.25
N TYR A 150 -8.96 -6.86 8.37
CA TYR A 150 -7.85 -6.53 7.49
C TYR A 150 -7.76 -7.53 6.34
N ILE A 151 -8.13 -7.09 5.13
CA ILE A 151 -8.15 -7.93 3.92
C ILE A 151 -7.22 -7.34 2.86
N GLU A 152 -5.99 -7.81 2.83
CA GLU A 152 -5.06 -7.60 1.71
C GLU A 152 -4.86 -8.89 0.88
N THR A 153 -3.91 -8.90 -0.03
CA THR A 153 -3.77 -9.96 -1.03
C THR A 153 -3.33 -11.30 -0.42
N ASN A 154 -2.46 -11.33 0.59
CA ASN A 154 -2.03 -12.56 1.28
C ASN A 154 -3.12 -13.11 2.20
N VAL A 155 -3.87 -12.27 2.92
CA VAL A 155 -5.05 -12.68 3.68
C VAL A 155 -6.06 -13.32 2.73
N ARG A 156 -6.39 -12.67 1.59
CA ARG A 156 -7.22 -13.32 0.56
C ARG A 156 -6.63 -14.65 0.11
N THR A 157 -5.32 -14.73 -0.13
CA THR A 157 -4.67 -15.98 -0.55
C THR A 157 -4.93 -17.12 0.42
N VAL A 158 -4.76 -16.92 1.73
CA VAL A 158 -4.97 -17.98 2.72
C VAL A 158 -6.44 -18.44 2.73
N PHE A 159 -7.38 -17.51 2.88
CA PHE A 159 -8.81 -17.86 2.94
C PHE A 159 -9.29 -18.50 1.63
N LEU A 160 -8.84 -18.01 0.47
CA LEU A 160 -9.20 -18.60 -0.81
C LEU A 160 -8.59 -19.98 -0.99
N HIS A 161 -7.37 -20.21 -0.53
CA HIS A 161 -6.71 -21.50 -0.65
C HIS A 161 -7.37 -22.56 0.23
N GLU A 162 -7.57 -22.24 1.51
CA GLU A 162 -8.05 -23.20 2.51
C GLU A 162 -9.56 -23.42 2.48
N LEU A 163 -10.34 -22.37 2.19
CA LEU A 163 -11.80 -22.42 2.34
C LEU A 163 -12.55 -22.41 0.99
N PHE A 164 -11.87 -22.03 -0.09
CA PHE A 164 -12.48 -21.89 -1.42
C PHE A 164 -11.58 -22.44 -2.55
N PRO A 165 -11.07 -23.69 -2.44
CA PRO A 165 -10.09 -24.25 -3.38
C PRO A 165 -10.59 -24.31 -4.84
N ASP A 166 -11.89 -24.40 -5.07
CA ASP A 166 -12.47 -24.58 -6.42
C ASP A 166 -13.45 -23.47 -6.81
N ARG A 167 -13.47 -22.34 -6.07
CA ARG A 167 -14.39 -21.22 -6.33
C ARG A 167 -13.65 -19.98 -6.82
N ASP A 168 -14.09 -19.49 -7.98
CA ASP A 168 -13.64 -18.22 -8.56
C ASP A 168 -14.57 -17.05 -8.19
N LYS A 169 -14.02 -15.84 -8.28
CA LYS A 169 -14.70 -14.56 -8.02
C LYS A 169 -15.34 -14.46 -6.64
N VAL A 170 -14.69 -15.03 -5.63
CA VAL A 170 -15.11 -14.88 -4.22
C VAL A 170 -14.92 -13.42 -3.82
N SER A 171 -15.97 -12.81 -3.29
CA SER A 171 -16.01 -11.38 -2.94
C SER A 171 -15.50 -11.11 -1.54
N ASP A 172 -15.03 -9.89 -1.27
CA ASP A 172 -14.68 -9.49 0.10
C ASP A 172 -15.90 -9.50 1.04
N ARG A 173 -17.13 -9.39 0.50
CA ARG A 173 -18.38 -9.53 1.27
C ARG A 173 -18.53 -10.95 1.86
N GLU A 174 -18.04 -11.97 1.15
CA GLU A 174 -18.01 -13.35 1.63
C GLU A 174 -16.84 -13.59 2.58
N LEU A 175 -15.68 -12.97 2.32
CA LEU A 175 -14.48 -13.14 3.15
C LEU A 175 -14.56 -12.40 4.49
N ALA A 176 -15.15 -11.20 4.51
CA ALA A 176 -15.14 -10.32 5.69
C ALA A 176 -15.71 -10.96 6.97
N PRO A 177 -16.85 -11.68 6.94
CA PRO A 177 -17.35 -12.39 8.12
C PRO A 177 -16.39 -13.50 8.60
N LEU A 178 -15.72 -14.19 7.69
CA LEU A 178 -14.75 -15.25 8.01
C LEU A 178 -13.49 -14.67 8.66
N VAL A 179 -12.97 -13.58 8.09
CA VAL A 179 -11.83 -12.84 8.64
C VAL A 179 -12.16 -12.28 10.03
N ALA A 180 -13.32 -11.63 10.17
CA ALA A 180 -13.77 -11.09 11.45
C ALA A 180 -13.93 -12.17 12.52
N SER A 181 -14.48 -13.33 12.16
CA SER A 181 -14.72 -14.41 13.11
C SER A 181 -13.46 -15.21 13.49
N THR A 182 -12.34 -15.07 12.77
CA THR A 182 -11.09 -15.78 13.07
C THR A 182 -10.04 -14.90 13.73
N CYS A 183 -10.18 -13.57 13.66
CA CYS A 183 -9.30 -12.63 14.34
C CYS A 183 -9.50 -12.69 15.87
N PRO A 184 -8.45 -13.00 16.66
CA PRO A 184 -8.55 -13.05 18.13
C PRO A 184 -8.65 -11.64 18.74
N GLU A 185 -9.30 -11.53 19.90
CA GLU A 185 -9.48 -10.25 20.60
C GLU A 185 -8.16 -9.68 21.15
N ASP A 186 -7.29 -10.52 21.70
CA ASP A 186 -6.09 -10.10 22.45
C ASP A 186 -4.78 -10.13 21.64
N ASP A 187 -4.80 -10.65 20.40
CA ASP A 187 -3.58 -10.90 19.62
C ASP A 187 -3.81 -10.76 18.10
N ALA A 188 -4.50 -9.69 17.72
CA ALA A 188 -4.81 -9.39 16.33
C ALA A 188 -3.53 -9.22 15.48
N ARG A 189 -2.48 -8.63 16.07
CA ARG A 189 -1.21 -8.39 15.42
C ARG A 189 -0.54 -9.68 14.96
N ALA A 190 -0.32 -10.64 15.87
CA ALA A 190 0.34 -11.89 15.51
C ALA A 190 -0.52 -12.72 14.55
N TRP A 191 -1.84 -12.70 14.73
CA TRP A 191 -2.77 -13.35 13.80
C TRP A 191 -2.62 -12.84 12.36
N TYR A 192 -2.58 -11.52 12.16
CA TYR A 192 -2.42 -10.97 10.81
C TYR A 192 -1.01 -11.17 10.26
N TYR A 193 0.05 -11.13 11.07
CA TYR A 193 1.39 -11.51 10.59
C TYR A 193 1.46 -12.97 10.15
N ALA A 194 0.81 -13.89 10.86
CA ALA A 194 0.71 -15.28 10.47
C ALA A 194 0.02 -15.44 9.11
N LEU A 195 -1.13 -14.78 8.90
CA LEU A 195 -1.82 -14.77 7.61
C LEU A 195 -0.97 -14.18 6.47
N LEU A 196 -0.26 -13.09 6.74
CA LEU A 196 0.62 -12.44 5.76
C LEU A 196 1.76 -13.34 5.32
N ASP A 197 2.42 -14.02 6.26
CA ASP A 197 3.56 -14.90 5.98
C ASP A 197 3.12 -16.18 5.29
N TYR A 198 2.05 -16.79 5.78
CA TYR A 198 1.49 -17.99 5.16
C TYR A 198 1.00 -17.70 3.74
N GLY A 199 0.24 -16.63 3.54
CA GLY A 199 -0.26 -16.26 2.21
C GLY A 199 0.86 -15.89 1.22
N ALA A 200 1.95 -15.29 1.70
CA ALA A 200 3.13 -15.05 0.87
C ALA A 200 3.81 -16.38 0.47
N HIS A 201 3.92 -17.33 1.40
CA HIS A 201 4.50 -18.65 1.15
C HIS A 201 3.66 -19.51 0.19
N LEU A 202 2.33 -19.50 0.34
CA LEU A 202 1.44 -20.24 -0.56
C LEU A 202 1.66 -19.87 -2.04
N LYS A 203 1.95 -18.60 -2.33
CA LYS A 203 2.24 -18.12 -3.70
C LYS A 203 3.54 -18.68 -4.28
N THR A 204 4.42 -19.27 -3.46
CA THR A 204 5.62 -19.97 -3.94
C THR A 204 5.39 -21.46 -4.17
N LEU A 205 4.33 -22.03 -3.59
CA LEU A 205 4.01 -23.46 -3.67
C LEU A 205 2.96 -23.77 -4.73
N VAL A 206 1.96 -22.91 -4.88
CA VAL A 206 0.83 -23.13 -5.77
C VAL A 206 0.60 -21.93 -6.69
N ALA A 207 -0.17 -22.15 -7.76
CA ALA A 207 -0.63 -21.06 -8.60
C ALA A 207 -1.38 -20.03 -7.74
N ASN A 208 -1.00 -18.75 -7.84
CA ASN A 208 -1.43 -17.69 -6.92
C ASN A 208 -2.95 -17.72 -6.64
N PRO A 209 -3.38 -18.14 -5.43
CA PRO A 209 -4.80 -18.26 -5.08
C PRO A 209 -5.55 -16.93 -5.09
N SER A 210 -4.84 -15.80 -4.95
CA SER A 210 -5.47 -14.47 -4.98
C SER A 210 -6.14 -14.16 -6.31
N ARG A 211 -5.82 -14.90 -7.39
CA ARG A 211 -6.48 -14.79 -8.70
C ARG A 211 -7.97 -15.13 -8.67
N ARG A 212 -8.41 -15.87 -7.66
CA ARG A 212 -9.81 -16.25 -7.46
C ARG A 212 -10.64 -15.19 -6.74
N SER A 213 -10.03 -14.09 -6.29
CA SER A 213 -10.78 -12.98 -5.72
C SER A 213 -11.58 -12.23 -6.80
N ALA A 214 -12.80 -11.80 -6.47
CA ALA A 214 -13.57 -10.88 -7.31
C ALA A 214 -12.83 -9.53 -7.55
N HIS A 215 -11.91 -9.17 -6.66
CA HIS A 215 -11.11 -7.94 -6.75
C HIS A 215 -9.79 -8.13 -7.50
N TYR A 216 -9.50 -9.34 -8.01
CA TYR A 216 -8.27 -9.58 -8.74
C TYR A 216 -8.27 -8.83 -10.07
N ALA A 217 -7.31 -7.92 -10.22
CA ALA A 217 -7.01 -7.25 -11.48
C ALA A 217 -5.57 -7.55 -11.86
N ARG A 218 -5.35 -8.04 -13.09
CA ARG A 218 -3.99 -8.20 -13.61
C ARG A 218 -3.46 -6.81 -13.97
N GLN A 219 -2.37 -6.43 -13.31
CA GLN A 219 -1.67 -5.21 -13.65
C GLN A 219 -1.00 -5.30 -15.02
N SER A 220 -1.12 -4.24 -15.82
CA SER A 220 -0.40 -4.11 -17.08
C SER A 220 1.11 -4.03 -16.87
N ALA A 221 1.88 -4.31 -17.92
CA ALA A 221 3.33 -4.11 -17.89
C ALA A 221 3.67 -2.68 -17.47
N PHE A 222 4.76 -2.52 -16.72
CA PHE A 222 5.25 -1.20 -16.34
C PHE A 222 5.98 -0.52 -17.51
N GLU A 223 6.84 -1.27 -18.19
CA GLU A 223 7.59 -0.80 -19.36
C GLU A 223 6.65 -0.28 -20.47
N GLY A 224 6.97 0.89 -21.01
CA GLY A 224 6.19 1.61 -22.01
C GLY A 224 4.87 2.20 -21.52
N SER A 225 4.45 1.91 -20.28
CA SER A 225 3.16 2.35 -19.76
C SER A 225 3.14 3.84 -19.41
N ARG A 226 1.94 4.42 -19.34
CA ARG A 226 1.71 5.76 -18.80
C ARG A 226 2.31 5.93 -17.39
N ARG A 227 2.35 4.87 -16.58
CA ARG A 227 2.91 4.89 -15.22
C ARG A 227 4.43 5.08 -15.24
N GLN A 228 5.13 4.48 -16.19
CA GLN A 228 6.58 4.67 -16.35
C GLN A 228 6.88 6.09 -16.81
N LYS A 229 6.19 6.55 -17.86
CA LYS A 229 6.34 7.92 -18.38
C LYS A 229 6.11 8.97 -17.29
N ARG A 230 5.08 8.78 -16.45
CA ARG A 230 4.81 9.61 -15.27
C ARG A 230 5.96 9.60 -14.26
N ALA A 231 6.46 8.42 -13.91
CA ALA A 231 7.55 8.29 -12.96
C ALA A 231 8.83 8.97 -13.47
N GLU A 232 9.10 8.86 -14.77
CA GLU A 232 10.23 9.49 -15.43
C GLU A 232 10.14 11.01 -15.43
N LEU A 233 8.97 11.58 -15.76
CA LEU A 233 8.76 13.03 -15.66
C LEU A 233 9.00 13.54 -14.23
N VAL A 234 8.48 12.83 -13.23
CA VAL A 234 8.71 13.19 -11.82
C VAL A 234 10.20 13.14 -11.49
N ARG A 235 10.92 12.13 -11.96
CA ARG A 235 12.37 12.01 -11.76
C ARG A 235 13.13 13.18 -12.38
N VAL A 236 12.79 13.58 -13.60
CA VAL A 236 13.47 14.69 -14.31
C VAL A 236 13.20 16.02 -13.61
N VAL A 237 11.95 16.35 -13.28
CA VAL A 237 11.61 17.61 -12.61
C VAL A 237 12.23 17.71 -11.21
N LEU A 238 12.33 16.61 -10.47
CA LEU A 238 13.04 16.58 -9.19
C LEU A 238 14.55 16.82 -9.34
N ALA A 239 15.15 16.31 -10.41
CA ALA A 239 16.57 16.48 -10.68
C ALA A 239 16.91 17.89 -11.21
N GLU A 240 15.96 18.52 -11.91
CA GLU A 240 16.14 19.82 -12.54
C GLU A 240 14.90 20.71 -12.35
N PRO A 241 14.74 21.29 -11.14
CA PRO A 241 13.65 22.23 -10.88
C PRO A 241 13.78 23.45 -11.79
N GLY A 242 12.69 23.82 -12.47
CA GLY A 242 12.67 24.91 -13.45
C GLY A 242 12.87 24.46 -14.89
N ILE A 243 12.85 23.16 -15.19
CA ILE A 243 12.88 22.65 -16.57
C ILE A 243 11.66 23.13 -17.37
N GLY A 244 11.89 23.56 -18.62
CA GLY A 244 10.84 24.00 -19.55
C GLY A 244 10.04 22.83 -20.14
N ALA A 245 8.82 23.10 -20.59
CA ALA A 245 7.93 22.07 -21.15
C ALA A 245 8.50 21.36 -22.39
N ASP A 246 9.09 22.11 -23.32
CA ASP A 246 9.65 21.54 -24.54
C ASP A 246 10.82 20.61 -24.23
N GLU A 247 11.74 21.05 -23.36
CA GLU A 247 12.88 20.23 -22.94
C GLU A 247 12.45 19.00 -22.15
N LEU A 248 11.45 19.13 -21.26
CA LEU A 248 10.90 18.00 -20.51
C LEU A 248 10.25 16.96 -21.45
N ALA A 249 9.56 17.41 -22.50
CA ALA A 249 8.98 16.54 -23.52
C ALA A 249 10.08 15.82 -24.33
N GLU A 250 11.12 16.54 -24.75
CA GLU A 250 12.27 15.97 -25.47
C GLU A 250 12.98 14.90 -24.63
N ARG A 251 13.17 15.13 -23.33
CA ARG A 251 13.80 14.14 -22.44
C ARG A 251 12.95 12.88 -22.28
N LEU A 252 11.63 13.01 -22.18
CA LEU A 252 10.74 11.86 -22.12
C LEU A 252 10.73 11.07 -23.44
N ASP A 253 10.73 11.77 -24.58
CA ASP A 253 10.80 11.14 -25.91
C ASP A 253 12.13 10.38 -26.08
N ALA A 254 13.24 11.01 -25.72
CA ALA A 254 14.56 10.37 -25.74
C ALA A 254 14.64 9.14 -24.82
N PHE A 255 14.01 9.20 -23.63
CA PHE A 255 13.91 8.07 -22.71
C PHE A 255 13.19 6.87 -23.34
N GLU A 256 12.06 7.09 -24.02
CA GLU A 256 11.32 6.01 -24.68
C GLU A 256 12.09 5.44 -25.89
N ARG A 257 12.67 6.31 -26.73
CA ARG A 257 13.45 5.89 -27.90
C ARG A 257 14.71 5.12 -27.53
N ALA A 258 15.41 5.54 -26.47
CA ALA A 258 16.58 4.83 -25.97
C ALA A 258 16.25 3.39 -25.54
N ALA A 259 15.01 3.13 -25.15
CA ALA A 259 14.50 1.80 -24.84
C ALA A 259 13.87 1.07 -26.04
N GLY A 260 14.05 1.57 -27.26
CA GLY A 260 13.54 0.98 -28.49
C GLY A 260 12.03 1.12 -28.69
N ARG A 261 11.38 2.05 -27.99
CA ARG A 261 9.94 2.32 -28.11
C ARG A 261 9.67 3.54 -29.00
N ASP A 262 8.42 3.67 -29.43
CA ASP A 262 7.95 4.87 -30.12
C ASP A 262 8.10 6.10 -29.23
N GLY A 263 8.29 7.24 -29.89
CA GLY A 263 8.31 8.54 -29.24
C GLY A 263 6.99 8.89 -28.55
N VAL A 264 7.01 9.90 -27.70
CA VAL A 264 5.81 10.37 -26.99
C VAL A 264 5.21 11.55 -27.74
N ASP A 265 3.97 11.38 -28.22
CA ASP A 265 3.26 12.48 -28.88
C ASP A 265 2.87 13.59 -27.89
N ALA A 266 2.69 14.80 -28.41
CA ALA A 266 2.40 15.99 -27.62
C ALA A 266 1.10 15.87 -26.79
N ALA A 267 0.07 15.22 -27.32
CA ALA A 267 -1.21 15.07 -26.60
C ALA A 267 -1.05 14.13 -25.39
N THR A 268 -0.30 13.04 -25.55
CA THR A 268 0.04 12.11 -24.47
C THR A 268 0.88 12.81 -23.40
N PHE A 269 1.91 13.57 -23.80
CA PHE A 269 2.75 14.34 -22.88
C PHE A 269 1.94 15.36 -22.07
N GLU A 270 1.19 16.25 -22.74
CA GLU A 270 0.38 17.28 -22.09
C GLU A 270 -0.66 16.68 -21.14
N SER A 271 -1.29 15.58 -21.55
CA SER A 271 -2.23 14.85 -20.71
C SER A 271 -1.55 14.32 -19.43
N ILE A 272 -0.33 13.78 -19.53
CA ILE A 272 0.40 13.28 -18.37
C ILE A 272 0.80 14.43 -17.43
N VAL A 273 1.31 15.52 -17.99
CA VAL A 273 1.72 16.70 -17.22
C VAL A 273 0.52 17.32 -16.51
N ALA A 274 -0.62 17.44 -17.17
CA ALA A 274 -1.85 17.95 -16.56
C ALA A 274 -2.28 17.10 -15.35
N ASP A 275 -2.22 15.77 -15.47
CA ASP A 275 -2.48 14.88 -14.33
C ASP A 275 -1.49 15.14 -13.19
N LEU A 276 -0.19 15.23 -13.47
CA LEU A 276 0.85 15.42 -12.46
C LEU A 276 0.72 16.78 -11.74
N VAL A 277 0.37 17.85 -12.46
CA VAL A 277 0.09 19.17 -11.88
C VAL A 277 -1.17 19.11 -11.01
N SER A 278 -2.28 18.56 -11.51
CA SER A 278 -3.55 18.50 -10.77
C SER A 278 -3.45 17.65 -9.49
N GLU A 279 -2.62 16.61 -9.51
CA GLU A 279 -2.37 15.76 -8.36
C GLU A 279 -1.38 16.37 -7.36
N GLY A 280 -0.72 17.47 -7.70
CA GLY A 280 0.25 18.18 -6.85
C GLY A 280 1.65 17.57 -6.85
N PHE A 281 2.04 16.86 -7.91
CA PHE A 281 3.44 16.49 -8.13
C PHE A 281 4.27 17.65 -8.64
N PHE A 282 3.66 18.51 -9.46
CA PHE A 282 4.32 19.65 -10.06
C PHE A 282 3.54 20.93 -9.81
N ARG A 283 4.26 22.05 -9.78
CA ARG A 283 3.73 23.39 -10.00
C ARG A 283 4.29 23.92 -11.32
N ARG A 284 3.43 24.55 -12.12
CA ARG A 284 3.81 25.18 -13.38
C ARG A 284 3.85 26.70 -13.18
N GLU A 285 5.01 27.29 -13.38
CA GLU A 285 5.22 28.75 -13.27
C GLU A 285 5.87 29.23 -14.56
N GLY A 286 5.26 30.17 -15.28
CA GLY A 286 5.89 30.79 -16.46
C GLY A 286 6.37 29.82 -17.56
N GLY A 287 5.80 28.62 -17.66
CA GLY A 287 6.19 27.61 -18.66
C GLY A 287 7.21 26.56 -18.17
N VAL A 288 7.71 26.70 -16.94
CA VAL A 288 8.64 25.75 -16.31
C VAL A 288 7.98 24.97 -15.17
N PHE A 289 8.60 23.84 -14.78
CA PHE A 289 8.06 22.91 -13.78
C PHE A 289 8.94 22.78 -12.53
N PHE A 290 8.28 22.72 -11.37
CA PHE A 290 8.89 22.48 -10.06
C PHE A 290 8.13 21.39 -9.31
N ALA A 291 8.80 20.56 -8.52
CA ALA A 291 8.15 19.58 -7.64
C ALA A 291 7.73 20.17 -6.27
#